data_AF-A0A3D3XTS7-F1
#
_entry.id   AF-A0A3D3XTS7-F1
#
_cell.length_a   1.000
_cell.length_b   1.000
_cell.length_c   1.000
_cell.angle_alpha   90.00
_cell.angle_beta   90.00
_cell.angle_gamma   90.00
#
_symmetry.space_group_name_H-M   'P 1'
#
loop_
_entity.id
_entity.type
_entity.pdbx_description
1 polymer ?
#
loop_
_entity_poly.entity_id
_entity_poly.type
_entity_poly.pdbx_seq_one_letter_code
_entity_poly.pdbx_strand_id
1 'polypeptide(L)'
;DSIAGVWQFIMECGAGLGLVLILRWYWWRINAWTEIAATIAPFIGYALAHYALDWAFPNSFFFTVGFTTVAWVTTMYLTNPTPTYTLVEFYKTVQPGGAWKPVEMRMDPTDKVETPSILKLFVYWTFGIGIVYGSLFAVGALILY
;
A
#
# COMPACT_ATOMS: atom_id res chain seq x y z
N ASP A 1 7.64 -10.61 28.31
CA ASP A 1 8.51 -10.80 27.14
C ASP A 1 7.79 -11.27 25.87
N SER A 2 6.81 -12.19 25.90
CA SER A 2 6.16 -12.68 24.66
C SER A 2 5.28 -11.66 23.92
N ILE A 3 4.59 -10.75 24.62
CA ILE A 3 3.69 -9.77 23.99
C ILE A 3 4.47 -8.73 23.17
N ALA A 4 5.64 -8.32 23.67
CA ALA A 4 6.51 -7.38 22.95
C ALA A 4 7.05 -7.98 21.65
N GLY A 5 7.45 -9.26 21.66
CA GLY A 5 7.87 -9.98 20.45
C GLY A 5 6.76 -10.12 19.41
N VAL A 6 5.52 -10.38 19.84
CA VAL A 6 4.36 -10.43 18.93
C VAL A 6 4.09 -9.06 18.31
N TRP A 7 4.15 -7.97 19.07
CA TRP A 7 4.00 -6.62 18.53
C TRP A 7 5.11 -6.25 17.54
N GLN A 8 6.36 -6.61 17.85
CA GLN A 8 7.49 -6.40 16.94
C GLN A 8 7.29 -7.15 15.64
N PHE A 9 6.90 -8.43 15.69
CA PHE A 9 6.59 -9.23 14.51
C PHE A 9 5.45 -8.63 13.68
N ILE A 10 4.36 -8.17 14.32
CA ILE A 10 3.24 -7.52 13.62
C ILE A 10 3.70 -6.24 12.92
N MET A 11 4.55 -5.43 13.55
CA MET A 11 5.09 -4.22 12.92
C MET A 11 6.02 -4.54 11.75
N GLU A 12 6.90 -5.54 11.88
CA GLU A 12 7.80 -5.99 10.81
C GLU A 12 7.04 -6.51 9.60
N CYS A 13 6.06 -7.38 9.82
CA CYS A 13 5.21 -7.93 8.76
C CYS A 13 4.29 -6.86 8.14
N GLY A 14 3.75 -5.96 8.98
CA GLY A 14 2.85 -4.89 8.56
C GLY A 14 3.53 -3.83 7.70
N ALA A 15 4.80 -3.51 7.98
CA ALA A 15 5.55 -2.49 7.22
C ALA A 15 5.76 -2.88 5.75
N GLY A 16 6.13 -4.14 5.48
CA GLY A 16 6.34 -4.64 4.12
C GLY A 16 5.03 -4.74 3.32
N LEU A 17 4.02 -5.41 3.89
CA LEU A 17 2.73 -5.61 3.24
C LEU A 17 1.98 -4.28 3.05
N GLY A 18 1.92 -3.45 4.09
CA GLY A 18 1.18 -2.18 4.06
C GLY A 18 1.70 -1.24 2.97
N LEU A 19 3.03 -1.17 2.82
CA LEU A 19 3.65 -0.38 1.76
C LEU A 19 3.21 -0.88 0.37
N VAL A 20 3.29 -2.18 0.11
CA VAL A 20 2.93 -2.76 -1.20
C VAL A 20 1.46 -2.56 -1.53
N LEU A 21 0.56 -2.71 -0.56
CA LEU A 21 -0.87 -2.48 -0.75
C LEU A 21 -1.18 -1.01 -1.08
N ILE A 22 -0.51 -0.05 -0.45
CA ILE A 22 -0.64 1.37 -0.80
C ILE A 22 -0.10 1.59 -2.21
N LEU A 23 1.11 1.09 -2.50
CA LEU A 23 1.73 1.24 -3.81
C LEU A 23 0.88 0.61 -4.92
N ARG A 24 0.12 -0.46 -4.65
CA ARG A 24 -0.80 -1.08 -5.62
C ARG A 24 -1.75 -0.07 -6.25
N TRP A 25 -2.24 0.90 -5.46
CA TRP A 25 -3.16 1.93 -5.95
C TRP A 25 -2.47 3.03 -6.76
N TYR A 26 -1.22 3.36 -6.42
CA TYR A 26 -0.48 4.46 -7.05
C TYR A 26 0.49 4.02 -8.16
N TRP A 27 0.77 2.72 -8.28
CA TRP A 27 1.77 2.17 -9.19
C TRP A 27 1.24 0.94 -9.93
N TRP A 28 0.93 1.14 -11.21
CA TRP A 28 0.38 0.13 -12.13
C TRP A 28 1.20 -1.16 -12.32
N ARG A 29 2.46 -1.20 -11.87
CA ARG A 29 3.35 -2.36 -12.02
C ARG A 29 3.18 -3.40 -10.91
N ILE A 30 2.59 -3.02 -9.78
CA ILE A 30 2.36 -3.94 -8.66
C ILE A 30 1.34 -4.98 -9.12
N ASN A 31 1.75 -6.25 -9.12
CA ASN A 31 0.91 -7.38 -9.50
C ASN A 31 0.60 -8.26 -8.28
N ALA A 32 -0.29 -9.23 -8.44
CA ALA A 32 -0.66 -10.17 -7.38
C ALA A 32 0.55 -10.96 -6.82
N TRP A 33 1.55 -11.24 -7.66
CA TRP A 33 2.78 -11.92 -7.24
C TRP A 33 3.65 -11.07 -6.31
N THR A 34 3.69 -9.75 -6.54
CA THR A 34 4.39 -8.79 -5.67
C THR A 34 3.75 -8.76 -4.29
N GLU A 35 2.43 -8.87 -4.20
CA GLU A 35 1.70 -8.94 -2.93
C GLU A 35 1.93 -10.24 -2.19
N ILE A 36 1.93 -11.37 -2.91
CA ILE A 36 2.26 -12.67 -2.33
C ILE A 36 3.70 -12.67 -1.80
N ALA A 37 4.64 -12.12 -2.57
CA ALA A 37 6.02 -11.97 -2.13
C ALA A 37 6.13 -11.06 -0.90
N ALA A 38 5.42 -9.93 -0.88
CA ALA A 38 5.41 -9.02 0.28
C ALA A 38 4.77 -9.63 1.52
N THR A 39 3.84 -10.58 1.35
CA THR A 39 3.22 -11.32 2.45
C THR A 39 4.14 -12.40 3.00
N ILE A 40 4.89 -13.10 2.15
CA ILE A 40 5.73 -14.24 2.54
C ILE A 40 7.14 -13.81 2.97
N ALA A 41 7.71 -12.78 2.34
CA ALA A 41 9.07 -12.33 2.60
C ALA A 41 9.35 -11.98 4.07
N PRO A 42 8.41 -11.40 4.85
CA PRO A 42 8.67 -11.05 6.26
C PRO A 42 8.87 -12.29 7.12
N PHE A 43 8.16 -13.39 6.84
CA PHE A 43 8.34 -14.66 7.53
C PHE A 43 9.73 -15.24 7.29
N ILE A 44 10.21 -15.17 6.04
CA ILE A 44 11.55 -15.64 5.66
C ILE A 44 12.62 -14.72 6.27
N GLY A 45 12.42 -13.40 6.19
CA GLY A 45 13.33 -12.40 6.75
C GLY A 45 13.47 -12.53 8.27
N TYR A 46 12.35 -12.70 8.98
CA TYR A 46 12.32 -12.92 10.42
C TYR A 46 13.02 -14.24 10.80
N ALA A 47 12.74 -15.34 10.07
CA ALA A 47 13.41 -16.61 10.30
C ALA A 47 14.93 -16.52 10.09
N LEU A 48 15.38 -15.82 9.03
CA LEU A 48 16.81 -15.61 8.78
C LEU A 48 17.46 -14.72 9.85
N ALA A 49 16.81 -13.63 10.25
CA ALA A 49 17.34 -12.72 11.28
C ALA A 49 17.51 -13.43 12.63
N HIS A 50 16.56 -14.27 13.01
CA HIS A 50 16.57 -14.97 14.30
C HIS A 50 17.46 -16.22 14.28
N TYR A 51 17.36 -17.09 13.27
CA TYR A 51 18.09 -18.35 13.24
C TYR A 51 19.52 -18.25 12.70
N ALA A 52 19.82 -17.30 11.81
CA ALA A 52 21.14 -17.21 11.18
C ALA A 52 22.05 -16.13 11.78
N LEU A 53 21.49 -15.03 12.30
CA LEU A 53 22.26 -13.84 12.70
C LEU A 53 22.19 -13.52 14.21
N ASP A 54 21.28 -14.18 14.96
CA ASP A 54 21.04 -13.97 16.39
C ASP A 54 20.86 -12.48 16.77
N TRP A 55 20.32 -11.69 15.84
CA TRP A 55 20.18 -10.24 16.02
C TRP A 55 18.99 -9.91 16.92
N ALA A 56 19.28 -9.28 18.05
CA ALA A 56 18.26 -8.69 18.91
C ALA A 56 17.62 -7.46 18.23
N PHE A 57 16.36 -7.20 18.58
CA PHE A 57 15.70 -5.94 18.26
C PHE A 57 16.56 -4.76 18.74
N PRO A 58 16.76 -3.69 17.95
CA PRO A 58 16.05 -3.30 16.72
C PRO A 58 16.73 -3.68 15.38
N ASN A 59 17.90 -4.32 15.39
CA ASN A 59 18.63 -4.62 14.14
C ASN A 59 17.91 -5.66 13.28
N SER A 60 17.24 -6.64 13.91
CA SER A 60 16.36 -7.60 13.22
C SER A 60 15.25 -6.91 12.43
N PHE A 61 14.64 -5.85 12.99
CA PHE A 61 13.55 -5.11 12.34
C PHE A 61 14.00 -4.48 11.02
N PHE A 62 15.09 -3.71 11.05
CA PHE A 62 15.60 -3.04 9.84
C PHE A 62 16.04 -4.04 8.77
N PHE A 63 16.61 -5.17 9.19
CA PHE A 63 16.98 -6.24 8.28
C PHE A 63 15.75 -6.89 7.63
N THR A 64 14.74 -7.28 8.42
CA THR A 64 13.50 -7.89 7.89
C THR A 64 12.76 -6.93 6.95
N VAL A 65 12.65 -5.65 7.30
CA VAL A 65 12.02 -4.64 6.43
C VAL A 65 12.84 -4.39 5.16
N GLY A 66 14.16 -4.33 5.26
CA GLY A 66 15.04 -4.20 4.09
C GLY A 66 14.95 -5.41 3.16
N PHE A 67 15.01 -6.61 3.72
CA PHE A 67 14.89 -7.87 3.00
C PHE A 67 13.54 -7.99 2.28
N THR A 68 12.44 -7.70 2.99
CA THR A 68 11.09 -7.73 2.40
C THR A 68 10.94 -6.73 1.28
N THR A 69 11.51 -5.53 1.46
CA THR A 69 11.51 -4.49 0.43
C THR A 69 12.21 -4.96 -0.84
N VAL A 70 13.42 -5.52 -0.70
CA VAL A 70 14.16 -6.05 -1.84
C VAL A 70 13.43 -7.24 -2.47
N ALA A 71 12.85 -8.13 -1.66
CA ALA A 71 12.15 -9.32 -2.15
C ALA A 71 10.94 -8.97 -3.02
N TRP A 72 10.06 -8.06 -2.57
CA TRP A 72 8.91 -7.66 -3.38
C TRP A 72 9.32 -6.83 -4.59
N VAL A 73 10.31 -5.94 -4.47
CA VAL A 73 10.83 -5.15 -5.61
C VAL A 73 11.41 -6.08 -6.67
N THR A 74 12.20 -7.08 -6.26
CA THR A 74 12.77 -8.07 -7.18
C THR A 74 11.67 -8.88 -7.86
N THR A 75 10.64 -9.29 -7.09
CA THR A 75 9.50 -10.03 -7.62
C THR A 75 8.70 -9.21 -8.62
N MET A 76 8.53 -7.90 -8.37
CA MET A 76 7.87 -6.98 -9.28
C MET A 76 8.58 -6.92 -10.64
N TYR A 77 9.92 -6.87 -10.66
CA TYR A 77 10.69 -6.84 -11.91
C TYR A 77 10.76 -8.20 -12.62
N LEU A 78 10.80 -9.30 -11.87
CA LEU A 78 10.89 -10.65 -12.44
C LEU A 78 9.55 -11.15 -12.99
N THR A 79 8.43 -10.66 -12.43
CA THR A 79 7.12 -11.19 -12.77
C THR A 79 6.46 -10.38 -13.87
N ASN A 80 5.74 -11.07 -14.76
CA ASN A 80 5.02 -10.41 -15.85
C ASN A 80 4.02 -9.36 -15.32
N PRO A 81 3.92 -8.20 -15.98
CA PRO A 81 2.92 -7.19 -15.64
C PRO A 81 1.52 -7.73 -15.95
N THR A 82 0.54 -7.23 -15.20
CA THR A 82 -0.89 -7.49 -15.41
C THR A 82 -1.29 -7.15 -16.86
N PRO A 83 -2.19 -7.91 -17.51
CA PRO A 83 -2.60 -7.64 -18.89
C PRO A 83 -3.08 -6.21 -19.10
N THR A 84 -2.73 -5.61 -20.24
CA THR A 84 -3.06 -4.20 -20.51
C THR A 84 -4.57 -3.93 -20.51
N TYR A 85 -5.39 -4.89 -20.97
CA TYR A 85 -6.85 -4.69 -21.04
C TYR A 85 -7.50 -4.51 -19.66
N THR A 86 -7.08 -5.27 -18.64
CA THR A 86 -7.61 -5.13 -17.28
C THR A 86 -7.12 -3.83 -16.62
N LEU A 87 -5.89 -3.41 -16.92
CA LEU A 87 -5.36 -2.13 -16.44
C LEU A 87 -6.13 -0.94 -17.02
N VAL A 88 -6.53 -1.01 -18.29
CA VAL A 88 -7.33 0.03 -18.95
C VAL A 88 -8.74 0.08 -18.38
N GLU A 89 -9.41 -1.07 -18.22
CA GLU A 89 -10.74 -1.14 -17.61
C GLU A 89 -10.73 -0.59 -16.17
N PHE A 90 -9.74 -1.01 -15.36
CA PHE A 90 -9.55 -0.48 -14.02
C PHE A 90 -9.32 1.04 -14.01
N TYR A 91 -8.47 1.55 -14.91
CA TYR A 91 -8.18 2.98 -15.00
C TYR A 91 -9.44 3.79 -15.34
N LYS A 92 -10.30 3.30 -16.26
CA LYS A 92 -11.57 3.95 -16.60
C LYS A 92 -12.53 4.05 -15.42
N THR A 93 -12.60 3.01 -14.58
CA THR A 93 -13.52 2.97 -13.44
C THR A 93 -13.01 3.74 -12.23
N VAL A 94 -11.73 3.53 -11.85
CA VAL A 94 -11.18 4.02 -10.58
C VAL A 94 -10.48 5.37 -10.74
N GLN A 95 -10.00 5.69 -11.93
CA GLN A 95 -9.24 6.93 -12.22
C GLN A 95 -8.14 7.19 -11.19
N PRO A 96 -7.25 6.19 -10.97
CA PRO A 96 -6.26 6.27 -9.89
C PRO A 96 -5.26 7.40 -10.15
N GLY A 97 -4.90 8.12 -9.09
CA GLY A 97 -3.80 9.08 -9.11
C GLY A 97 -2.43 8.39 -9.14
N GLY A 98 -1.38 9.13 -9.51
CA GLY A 98 0.02 8.68 -9.37
C GLY A 98 0.68 8.24 -10.68
N ALA A 99 1.42 7.12 -10.63
CA ALA A 99 2.32 6.68 -11.70
C ALA A 99 1.63 5.94 -12.86
N TRP A 100 0.36 6.26 -13.16
CA TRP A 100 -0.46 5.58 -14.17
C TRP A 100 -0.33 6.15 -15.59
N LYS A 101 0.44 7.22 -15.78
CA LYS A 101 0.72 7.83 -17.10
C LYS A 101 1.09 6.83 -18.20
N PRO A 102 1.92 5.78 -17.95
CA PRO A 102 2.26 4.82 -19.01
C PRO A 102 1.09 3.97 -19.48
N VAL A 103 0.07 3.73 -18.64
CA VAL A 103 -1.16 3.03 -19.01
C VAL A 103 -2.07 3.98 -19.78
N GLU A 104 -2.19 5.22 -19.31
CA GLU A 104 -2.97 6.28 -19.98
C GLU A 104 -2.49 6.55 -21.41
N MET A 105 -1.17 6.57 -21.65
CA MET A 105 -0.59 6.75 -22.98
C MET A 105 -0.90 5.62 -23.96
N ARG A 106 -1.29 4.44 -23.46
CA ARG A 106 -1.65 3.26 -24.28
C ARG A 106 -3.15 3.20 -24.57
N MET A 107 -3.95 4.09 -24.00
CA MET A 107 -5.38 4.18 -24.26
C MET A 107 -5.67 5.01 -25.50
N ASP A 108 -6.77 4.69 -26.18
CA ASP A 108 -7.26 5.51 -27.28
C ASP A 108 -7.61 6.94 -26.79
N PRO A 109 -7.35 7.99 -27.60
CA PRO A 109 -7.64 9.37 -27.22
C PRO A 109 -9.11 9.63 -26.85
N THR A 110 -10.04 8.85 -27.41
CA THR A 110 -11.48 8.92 -27.12
C THR A 110 -11.86 8.37 -25.75
N ASP A 111 -10.98 7.57 -25.15
CA ASP A 111 -11.18 6.90 -23.86
C ASP A 111 -10.44 7.60 -22.70
N LYS A 112 -9.80 8.74 -22.97
CA LYS A 112 -9.08 9.50 -21.95
C LYS A 112 -10.06 10.12 -20.99
N VAL A 113 -9.92 9.76 -19.71
CA VAL A 113 -10.71 10.31 -18.62
C VAL A 113 -9.86 11.32 -17.86
N GLU A 114 -10.40 12.50 -17.58
CA GLU A 114 -9.72 13.50 -16.76
C GLU A 114 -9.60 13.01 -15.32
N THR A 115 -8.40 12.61 -14.90
CA THR A 115 -8.16 12.24 -13.50
C THR A 115 -8.20 13.48 -12.60
N PRO A 116 -8.91 13.46 -11.46
CA PRO A 116 -8.93 14.56 -10.52
C PRO A 116 -7.53 14.79 -9.92
N SER A 117 -7.16 16.06 -9.72
CA SER A 117 -5.89 16.43 -9.10
C SER A 117 -5.79 15.89 -7.66
N ILE A 118 -4.63 15.33 -7.30
CA ILE A 118 -4.32 14.82 -5.95
C ILE A 118 -4.62 15.88 -4.87
N LEU A 119 -4.38 17.16 -5.18
CA LEU A 119 -4.57 18.26 -4.25
C LEU A 119 -6.06 18.50 -3.99
N LYS A 120 -6.91 18.41 -5.03
CA LYS A 120 -8.36 18.49 -4.87
C LYS A 120 -8.90 17.34 -4.03
N LEU A 121 -8.42 16.11 -4.27
CA LEU A 121 -8.78 14.93 -3.47
C LEU A 121 -8.40 15.10 -2.00
N PHE A 122 -7.19 15.59 -1.72
CA PHE A 122 -6.72 15.85 -0.36
C PHE A 122 -7.59 16.89 0.35
N VAL A 123 -7.95 17.99 -0.34
CA VAL A 123 -8.86 19.01 0.20
C VAL A 123 -10.23 18.40 0.53
N TYR A 124 -10.85 17.65 -0.39
CA TYR A 124 -12.12 16.98 -0.13
C TYR A 124 -12.05 16.00 1.04
N TRP A 125 -10.95 15.26 1.16
CA TRP A 125 -10.71 14.36 2.28
C TRP A 125 -10.65 15.10 3.62
N THR A 126 -9.90 16.21 3.70
CA THR A 126 -9.82 17.02 4.93
C THR A 126 -11.16 17.65 5.32
N PHE A 127 -11.92 18.17 4.35
CA PHE A 127 -13.27 18.69 4.61
C PHE A 127 -14.23 17.57 5.05
N GLY A 128 -14.16 16.40 4.43
CA GLY A 128 -14.95 15.23 4.81
C GLY A 128 -14.71 14.82 6.25
N ILE A 129 -13.45 14.76 6.68
CA ILE A 129 -13.06 14.52 8.07
C ILE A 129 -13.70 15.57 8.99
N GLY A 130 -13.55 16.85 8.65
CA GLY A 130 -14.12 17.95 9.44
C GLY A 130 -15.63 17.85 9.59
N ILE A 131 -16.35 17.52 8.51
CA ILE A 131 -17.80 17.37 8.51
C ILE A 131 -18.25 16.17 9.34
N VAL A 132 -17.58 15.02 9.23
CA VAL A 132 -17.94 13.81 9.98
C VAL A 132 -17.73 14.00 11.48
N TYR A 133 -16.58 14.54 11.89
CA TYR A 133 -16.37 14.83 13.32
C TYR A 133 -17.29 15.96 13.80
N GLY A 134 -17.48 17.00 12.99
CA GLY A 134 -18.39 18.10 13.30
C GLY A 134 -19.82 17.63 13.49
N SER A 135 -20.33 16.74 12.63
CA SER A 135 -21.68 16.19 12.75
C SER A 135 -21.81 15.28 13.97
N LEU A 136 -20.80 14.47 14.29
CA LEU A 136 -20.78 13.65 15.50
C LEU A 136 -20.92 14.52 16.76
N PHE A 137 -20.15 15.61 16.86
CA PHE A 137 -20.24 16.53 18.00
C PHE A 137 -21.55 17.32 18.02
N ALA A 138 -22.05 17.76 16.86
CA ALA A 138 -23.32 18.48 16.76
C ALA A 138 -24.51 17.61 17.20
N VAL A 139 -24.54 16.34 16.77
CA VAL A 139 -25.56 15.37 17.21
C VAL A 139 -25.44 15.10 18.70
N GLY A 140 -24.22 14.92 19.21
CA GLY A 140 -23.97 14.76 20.64
C GLY A 140 -24.47 15.95 21.45
N ALA A 141 -24.20 17.18 20.99
CA ALA A 141 -24.68 18.40 21.63
C ALA A 141 -26.21 18.51 21.61
N LEU A 142 -26.87 18.13 20.52
CA LEU A 142 -28.33 18.15 20.36
C LEU A 142 -29.08 17.15 21.25
N ILE A 143 -28.45 16.02 21.62
CA ILE A 143 -29.06 14.99 22.46
C ILE A 143 -28.85 15.29 23.95
N LEU A 144 -27.75 15.96 24.30
CA LEU A 144 -27.39 16.31 25.68
C LEU A 144 -28.04 17.61 26.19
N TYR A 145 -28.56 18.44 25.28
CA TYR A 145 -29.35 19.65 25.58
C TYR A 145 -30.83 19.43 25.34
#